data_AF-A0A850YVP8-F1
#
_entry.id   AF-A0A850YVP8-F1
#
_cell.length_a   1.000
_cell.length_b   1.000
_cell.length_c   1.000
_cell.angle_alpha   90.00
_cell.angle_beta   90.00
_cell.angle_gamma   90.00
#
_symmetry.space_group_name_H-M   'P 1'
#
loop_
_entity.id
_entity.type
_entity.pdbx_description
1 polymer ?
#
loop_
_entity_poly.entity_id
_entity_poly.type
_entity_poly.pdbx_seq_one_letter_code
_entity_poly.pdbx_strand_id
1 'polypeptide(L)'
;VVVGIILVAINPYKELPIYGDAIIHAYSGQNMGDMDPHIFAVAEEAYKQMARNNKNQSIIVSGESGAGKTVSARYTMRYFATVSKSSSNAHVEDKVLASNPITEAVGNAKTTRNDNSSRFGKYTEISFDQSYQIIGANMRTYLLEKSRV
;
A
#
# COMPACT_ATOMS: atom_id res chain seq x y z
N VAL A 1 6.06 -2.23 15.32
CA VAL A 1 6.62 -3.42 16.01
C VAL A 1 6.43 -4.63 15.10
N VAL A 2 7.40 -5.53 15.03
CA VAL A 2 7.23 -6.80 14.29
C VAL A 2 6.90 -7.91 15.28
N VAL A 3 5.88 -8.71 14.97
CA VAL A 3 5.49 -9.91 15.73
C VAL A 3 5.57 -11.10 14.76
N GLY A 4 6.71 -11.81 14.75
CA GLY A 4 6.97 -12.85 13.77
C GLY A 4 7.04 -12.28 12.35
N ILE A 5 6.10 -12.67 11.50
CA ILE A 5 5.97 -12.17 10.11
C ILE A 5 5.03 -10.96 9.99
N ILE A 6 4.41 -10.53 11.09
CA ILE A 6 3.35 -9.51 11.09
C ILE A 6 3.94 -8.15 11.50
N LEU A 7 3.70 -7.13 10.68
CA LEU A 7 3.96 -5.74 11.06
C LEU A 7 2.75 -5.16 11.80
N VAL A 8 2.97 -4.72 13.04
CA VAL A 8 2.01 -3.96 13.83
C VAL A 8 2.30 -2.46 13.66
N ALA A 9 1.34 -1.74 13.08
CA ALA A 9 1.34 -0.30 12.91
C ALA A 9 0.26 0.35 13.80
N ILE A 10 0.65 1.40 14.51
CA ILE A 10 -0.25 2.18 15.38
C ILE A 10 -0.44 3.54 14.72
N ASN A 11 -1.70 3.97 14.56
CA ASN A 11 -2.01 5.26 13.94
C ASN A 11 -1.53 6.41 14.86
N PRO A 12 -0.58 7.25 14.42
CA PRO A 12 -0.03 8.32 15.25
C PRO A 12 -0.93 9.56 15.33
N TYR A 13 -1.98 9.65 14.50
CA TYR A 13 -2.84 10.84 14.34
C TYR A 13 -2.09 12.15 14.05
N LYS A 14 -0.86 12.05 13.55
CA LYS A 14 -0.02 13.16 13.10
C LYS A 14 0.84 12.73 11.93
N GLU A 15 1.26 13.68 11.12
CA GLU A 15 2.25 13.41 10.07
C GLU A 15 3.61 13.15 10.71
N LEU A 16 4.32 12.16 10.17
CA LEU A 16 5.65 11.77 10.60
C LEU A 16 6.61 11.91 9.41
N PRO A 17 7.82 12.47 9.59
CA PRO A 17 8.80 12.64 8.52
C PRO A 17 9.55 11.34 8.20
N ILE A 18 8.83 10.21 8.12
CA ILE A 18 9.38 8.86 7.91
C ILE A 18 8.97 8.23 6.57
N TYR A 19 8.28 8.99 5.71
CA TYR A 19 7.72 8.50 4.44
C TYR A 19 8.28 9.21 3.21
N GLY A 20 9.40 9.94 3.35
CA GLY A 20 10.07 10.62 2.25
C GLY A 20 10.86 9.67 1.34
N ASP A 21 11.26 10.16 0.18
CA ASP A 21 11.95 9.35 -0.84
C ASP A 21 13.32 8.85 -0.34
N ALA A 22 14.03 9.65 0.47
CA ALA A 22 15.26 9.23 1.12
C ALA A 22 15.07 7.98 2.00
N ILE A 23 13.92 7.87 2.68
CA ILE A 23 13.60 6.70 3.49
C ILE A 23 13.25 5.52 2.59
N ILE A 24 12.48 5.72 1.52
CA ILE A 24 12.19 4.66 0.53
C ILE A 24 13.50 4.04 0.01
N HIS A 25 14.44 4.87 -0.42
CA HIS A 25 15.74 4.41 -0.91
C HIS A 25 16.59 3.74 0.18
N ALA A 26 16.50 4.18 1.44
CA ALA A 26 17.21 3.52 2.55
C ALA A 26 16.71 2.09 2.80
N TYR A 27 15.42 1.81 2.58
CA TYR A 27 14.85 0.46 2.71
C TYR A 27 15.10 -0.43 1.49
N SER A 28 15.33 0.15 0.31
CA SER A 28 15.54 -0.60 -0.93
C SER A 28 16.79 -1.48 -0.87
N GLY A 29 16.66 -2.75 -1.25
CA GLY A 29 17.72 -3.76 -1.22
C GLY A 29 17.99 -4.38 0.15
N GLN A 30 17.54 -3.76 1.24
CA GLN A 30 17.81 -4.22 2.60
C GLN A 30 17.01 -5.49 2.95
N ASN A 31 17.46 -6.27 3.93
CA ASN A 31 16.64 -7.35 4.48
C ASN A 31 15.73 -6.81 5.59
N MET A 32 14.57 -7.44 5.77
CA MET A 32 13.55 -6.99 6.73
C MET A 32 14.07 -6.89 8.18
N GLY A 33 15.08 -7.67 8.57
CA GLY A 33 15.66 -7.67 9.91
C GLY A 33 16.81 -6.67 10.11
N ASP A 34 17.34 -6.08 9.04
CA ASP A 34 18.50 -5.18 9.09
C ASP A 34 18.09 -3.72 9.31
N MET A 35 16.79 -3.42 9.16
CA MET A 35 16.21 -2.07 9.25
C MET A 35 15.11 -2.02 10.30
N ASP A 36 14.83 -0.81 10.79
CA ASP A 36 13.74 -0.60 11.75
C ASP A 36 12.37 -1.02 11.17
N PRO A 37 11.45 -1.53 12.01
CA PRO A 37 10.11 -1.92 11.60
C PRO A 37 9.35 -0.81 10.85
N HIS A 38 9.12 -1.01 9.56
CA HIS A 38 8.43 -0.02 8.72
C HIS A 38 7.60 -0.69 7.62
N ILE A 39 6.57 0.01 7.12
CA ILE A 39 5.73 -0.50 6.02
C ILE A 39 6.53 -0.72 4.73
N PHE A 40 7.60 0.06 4.53
CA PHE A 40 8.51 -0.11 3.41
C PHE A 40 9.33 -1.40 3.50
N ALA A 41 9.68 -1.87 4.70
CA ALA A 41 10.33 -3.17 4.86
C ALA A 41 9.42 -4.32 4.40
N VAL A 42 8.12 -4.24 4.69
CA VAL A 42 7.13 -5.23 4.22
C VAL A 42 6.97 -5.16 2.70
N ALA A 43 6.95 -3.96 2.13
CA ALA A 43 6.87 -3.77 0.68
C ALA A 43 8.14 -4.30 -0.03
N GLU A 44 9.32 -3.99 0.51
CA GLU A 44 10.60 -4.49 -0.02
C GLU A 44 10.70 -6.00 0.03
N GLU A 45 10.31 -6.61 1.15
CA GLU A 45 10.33 -8.06 1.30
C GLU A 45 9.39 -8.72 0.28
N ALA A 46 8.18 -8.18 0.07
CA ALA A 46 7.28 -8.65 -0.97
C ALA A 46 7.89 -8.48 -2.38
N TYR A 47 8.51 -7.34 -2.67
CA TYR A 47 9.16 -7.09 -3.96
C TYR A 47 10.31 -8.08 -4.22
N LYS A 48 11.19 -8.27 -3.24
CA LYS A 48 12.31 -9.23 -3.28
C LYS A 48 11.81 -10.67 -3.44
N GLN A 49 10.79 -11.08 -2.69
CA GLN A 49 10.23 -12.43 -2.80
C GLN A 49 9.55 -12.67 -4.14
N MET A 50 8.85 -11.65 -4.69
CA MET A 50 8.28 -11.71 -6.03
C MET A 50 9.38 -11.94 -7.07
N ALA A 51 10.46 -11.16 -7.00
CA ALA A 51 11.57 -11.26 -7.95
C ALA A 51 12.36 -12.56 -7.81
N ARG A 52 12.67 -12.97 -6.58
CA ARG A 52 13.46 -14.17 -6.30
C ARG A 52 12.72 -15.47 -6.65
N ASN A 53 11.42 -15.53 -6.35
CA ASN A 53 10.65 -16.78 -6.46
C ASN A 53 9.76 -16.82 -7.70
N ASN A 54 9.67 -15.72 -8.46
CA ASN A 54 8.74 -15.53 -9.57
C ASN A 54 7.29 -15.92 -9.21
N LYS A 55 6.84 -15.46 -8.03
CA LYS A 55 5.50 -15.74 -7.49
C LYS A 55 4.80 -14.45 -7.12
N ASN A 56 3.50 -14.38 -7.43
CA ASN A 56 2.63 -13.29 -7.02
C ASN A 56 2.59 -13.15 -5.51
N GLN A 57 2.54 -11.91 -5.03
CA GLN A 57 2.54 -11.56 -3.61
C GLN A 57 1.26 -10.84 -3.23
N SER A 58 0.87 -10.98 -1.96
CA SER A 58 -0.30 -10.32 -1.40
C SER A 58 0.06 -9.65 -0.09
N ILE A 59 -0.17 -8.34 0.01
CA ILE A 59 -0.04 -7.59 1.25
C ILE A 59 -1.45 -7.35 1.78
N ILE A 60 -1.75 -7.94 2.94
CA ILE A 60 -3.06 -7.84 3.59
C ILE A 60 -2.96 -6.83 4.73
N VAL A 61 -3.76 -5.77 4.65
CA VAL A 61 -3.84 -4.74 5.70
C VAL A 61 -5.19 -4.84 6.40
N SER A 62 -5.17 -5.24 7.67
CA SER A 62 -6.36 -5.43 8.49
C SER A 62 -6.36 -4.49 9.71
N GLY A 63 -7.52 -4.37 10.37
CA GLY A 63 -7.71 -3.51 11.53
C GLY A 63 -9.07 -2.83 11.55
N GLU A 64 -9.42 -2.22 12.68
CA GLU A 64 -10.68 -1.48 12.84
C GLU A 64 -10.77 -0.23 11.94
N SER A 65 -11.95 0.36 11.83
CA SER A 65 -12.10 1.65 11.14
C SER A 65 -11.28 2.72 11.84
N GLY A 66 -10.53 3.52 11.09
CA GLY A 66 -9.62 4.54 11.64
C GLY A 66 -8.21 4.03 12.00
N ALA A 67 -7.95 2.71 11.93
CA ALA A 67 -6.64 2.14 12.27
C ALA A 67 -5.49 2.50 11.30
N GLY A 68 -5.77 3.18 10.18
CA GLY A 68 -4.75 3.59 9.21
C GLY A 68 -4.58 2.67 8.00
N LYS A 69 -5.48 1.70 7.78
CA LYS A 69 -5.39 0.73 6.66
C LYS A 69 -5.15 1.36 5.29
N THR A 70 -5.94 2.37 4.95
CA THR A 70 -5.85 3.09 3.65
C THR A 70 -4.51 3.80 3.51
N VAL A 71 -3.99 4.37 4.60
CA VAL A 71 -2.70 5.08 4.62
C VAL A 71 -1.56 4.09 4.42
N SER A 72 -1.58 2.95 5.13
CA SER A 72 -0.58 1.89 4.95
C SER A 72 -0.56 1.36 3.52
N ALA A 73 -1.73 1.05 2.94
CA ALA A 73 -1.83 0.60 1.54
C ALA A 73 -1.28 1.65 0.56
N ARG A 74 -1.55 2.94 0.80
CA ARG A 74 -1.04 4.05 -0.02
C ARG A 74 0.49 4.12 0.02
N TYR A 75 1.09 4.00 1.20
CA TYR A 75 2.56 4.00 1.33
C TYR A 75 3.21 2.77 0.70
N THR A 76 2.59 1.60 0.81
CA THR A 76 3.04 0.39 0.09
C THR A 76 3.03 0.62 -1.43
N MET A 77 1.96 1.20 -1.99
CA MET A 77 1.90 1.51 -3.43
C MET A 77 2.96 2.54 -3.84
N ARG A 78 3.17 3.59 -3.03
CA ARG A 78 4.21 4.60 -3.28
C ARG A 78 5.62 3.99 -3.27
N TYR A 79 5.87 3.02 -2.39
CA TYR A 79 7.13 2.29 -2.36
C TYR A 79 7.38 1.58 -3.68
N PHE A 80 6.44 0.74 -4.13
CA PHE A 80 6.56 0.01 -5.40
C PHE A 80 6.76 0.94 -6.59
N ALA A 81 5.96 2.01 -6.68
CA ALA A 81 6.11 3.04 -7.71
C ALA A 81 7.54 3.58 -7.78
N THR A 82 8.13 3.89 -6.63
CA THR A 82 9.47 4.48 -6.56
C THR A 82 10.58 3.49 -6.92
N VAL A 83 10.52 2.25 -6.41
CA VAL A 83 11.62 1.27 -6.59
C VAL A 83 11.56 0.52 -7.92
N SER A 84 10.39 0.46 -8.57
CA SER A 84 10.19 -0.23 -9.85
C SER A 84 10.13 0.71 -11.06
N LYS A 85 10.45 2.00 -10.85
CA LYS A 85 10.35 3.03 -11.87
C LYS A 85 11.29 2.72 -13.04
N SER A 86 10.72 2.58 -14.24
CA SER A 86 11.51 2.54 -15.47
C SER A 86 11.90 3.95 -15.90
N SER A 87 12.96 4.07 -16.69
CA SER A 87 13.39 5.34 -17.29
C SER A 87 12.39 5.91 -18.31
N SER A 88 11.35 5.17 -18.67
CA SER A 88 10.24 5.63 -19.52
C SER A 88 9.11 6.15 -18.62
N ASN A 89 8.63 7.36 -18.89
CA ASN A 89 7.62 8.11 -18.12
C ASN A 89 6.23 7.44 -18.01
N ALA A 90 6.16 6.22 -17.49
CA ALA A 90 4.92 5.50 -17.25
C ALA A 90 4.29 6.04 -15.96
N HIS A 91 3.40 7.04 -16.10
CA HIS A 91 2.53 7.59 -15.05
C HIS A 91 1.50 6.58 -14.48
N VAL A 92 1.79 5.27 -14.54
CA VAL A 92 0.92 4.24 -13.98
C VAL A 92 0.82 4.41 -12.46
N GLU A 93 1.92 4.77 -11.81
CA GLU A 93 1.97 5.13 -10.39
C GLU A 93 0.98 6.25 -10.03
N ASP A 94 1.03 7.35 -10.77
CA ASP A 94 0.18 8.52 -10.55
C ASP A 94 -1.30 8.16 -10.72
N LYS A 95 -1.62 7.34 -11.73
CA LYS A 95 -2.99 6.88 -11.99
C LYS A 95 -3.52 5.98 -10.88
N VAL A 96 -2.70 5.07 -10.37
CA VAL A 96 -3.08 4.20 -9.23
C VAL A 96 -3.31 5.04 -7.98
N LEU A 97 -2.42 5.98 -7.68
CA LEU A 97 -2.57 6.86 -6.53
C LEU A 97 -3.79 7.80 -6.67
N ALA A 98 -4.04 8.32 -7.88
CA ALA A 98 -5.18 9.18 -8.21
C ALA A 98 -6.55 8.47 -8.17
N SER A 99 -6.57 7.14 -8.26
CA SER A 99 -7.82 6.37 -8.10
C SER A 99 -8.34 6.35 -6.65
N ASN A 100 -7.46 6.62 -5.66
CA ASN A 100 -7.86 6.59 -4.25
C ASN A 100 -8.90 7.67 -3.92
N PRO A 101 -8.68 8.98 -4.21
CA PRO A 101 -9.72 10.00 -3.98
C PRO A 101 -11.08 9.66 -4.60
N ILE A 102 -11.09 9.07 -5.81
CA ILE A 102 -12.33 8.70 -6.50
C ILE A 102 -13.08 7.62 -5.73
N THR A 103 -12.39 6.54 -5.35
CA THR A 103 -13.01 5.44 -4.60
C THR A 103 -13.38 5.84 -3.17
N GLU A 104 -12.63 6.75 -2.56
CA GLU A 104 -12.97 7.33 -1.26
C GLU A 104 -14.26 8.18 -1.36
N ALA A 105 -14.39 9.01 -2.40
CA ALA A 105 -15.56 9.88 -2.58
C ALA A 105 -16.89 9.10 -2.74
N VAL A 106 -16.86 7.93 -3.39
CA VAL A 106 -18.07 7.12 -3.64
C VAL A 106 -18.32 6.01 -2.63
N GLY A 107 -17.29 5.61 -1.88
CA GLY A 107 -17.34 4.42 -1.02
C GLY A 107 -16.99 4.67 0.45
N ASN A 108 -16.51 5.86 0.81
CA ASN A 108 -16.30 6.22 2.21
C ASN A 108 -17.48 7.04 2.75
N ALA A 109 -17.70 6.91 4.05
CA ALA A 109 -18.69 7.70 4.76
C ALA A 109 -18.19 8.07 6.16
N LYS A 110 -18.70 9.20 6.66
CA LYS A 110 -18.56 9.56 8.08
C LYS A 110 -19.34 8.58 8.94
N THR A 111 -18.71 8.12 10.00
CA THR A 111 -19.28 7.27 11.04
C THR A 111 -19.03 7.90 12.41
N THR A 112 -19.63 7.34 13.47
CA THR A 112 -19.37 7.79 14.85
C THR A 112 -17.92 7.63 15.30
N ARG A 113 -17.13 6.76 14.64
CA ARG A 113 -15.74 6.42 15.04
C ARG A 113 -14.66 6.94 14.09
N ASN A 114 -15.03 7.31 12.86
CA ASN A 114 -14.11 7.72 11.81
C ASN A 114 -14.84 8.56 10.77
N ASP A 115 -14.34 9.76 10.51
CA ASP A 115 -14.91 10.72 9.55
C ASP A 115 -14.76 10.26 8.10
N ASN A 116 -13.82 9.36 7.79
CA ASN A 116 -13.57 8.84 6.44
C ASN A 116 -13.49 7.30 6.44
N SER A 117 -14.57 6.64 6.87
CA SER A 117 -14.62 5.17 6.96
C SER A 117 -14.98 4.54 5.63
N SER A 118 -14.08 3.75 5.03
CA SER A 118 -14.42 2.91 3.87
C SER A 118 -15.51 1.90 4.22
N ARG A 119 -16.57 1.86 3.40
CA ARG A 119 -17.72 0.95 3.54
C ARG A 119 -17.72 -0.15 2.47
N PHE A 120 -16.54 -0.48 1.97
CA PHE A 120 -16.25 -1.52 0.99
C PHE A 120 -14.85 -2.08 1.23
N GLY A 121 -14.62 -3.31 0.82
CA GLY A 121 -13.28 -3.89 0.67
C GLY A 121 -12.67 -3.47 -0.67
N LYS A 122 -11.38 -3.14 -0.67
CA LYS A 122 -10.63 -2.78 -1.87
C LYS A 122 -9.45 -3.70 -2.04
N TYR A 123 -9.32 -4.26 -3.23
CA TYR A 123 -8.17 -5.06 -3.65
C TYR A 123 -7.58 -4.42 -4.90
N THR A 124 -6.29 -4.09 -4.84
CA THR A 124 -5.57 -3.48 -5.96
C THR A 124 -4.45 -4.42 -6.38
N GLU A 125 -4.57 -4.98 -7.57
CA GLU A 125 -3.56 -5.80 -8.24
C GLU A 125 -2.59 -4.85 -8.94
N ILE A 126 -1.29 -4.97 -8.67
CA ILE A 126 -0.24 -4.24 -9.38
C ILE A 126 0.49 -5.24 -10.27
N SER A 127 0.54 -4.97 -11.57
CA SER A 127 1.16 -5.84 -12.55
C SER A 127 2.59 -5.39 -12.81
N PHE A 128 3.50 -6.35 -12.79
CA PHE A 128 4.91 -6.16 -13.11
C PHE A 128 5.29 -6.95 -14.36
N ASP A 129 6.24 -6.45 -15.14
CA ASP A 129 6.85 -7.20 -16.24
C ASP A 129 7.97 -8.15 -15.78
N GLN A 130 8.65 -8.77 -16.74
CA GLN A 130 9.77 -9.68 -16.48
C GLN A 130 11.01 -8.98 -15.89
N SER A 131 11.10 -7.66 -16.03
CA SER A 131 12.14 -6.83 -15.42
C SER A 131 11.70 -6.25 -14.07
N TYR A 132 10.56 -6.70 -13.53
CA TYR A 132 9.96 -6.24 -12.30
C TYR A 132 9.64 -4.74 -12.28
N GLN A 133 9.28 -4.18 -13.44
CA GLN A 133 8.80 -2.82 -13.59
C GLN A 133 7.27 -2.79 -13.63
N ILE A 134 6.65 -1.77 -13.04
CA ILE A 134 5.19 -1.64 -13.06
C ILE A 134 4.70 -1.37 -14.48
N ILE A 135 3.77 -2.20 -14.96
CA ILE A 135 3.12 -2.06 -16.27
C ILE A 135 1.65 -1.69 -16.17
N GLY A 136 1.03 -1.86 -15.00
CA GLY A 136 -0.40 -1.61 -14.85
C GLY A 136 -0.91 -1.89 -13.44
N ALA A 137 -2.18 -1.59 -13.23
CA ALA A 137 -2.89 -2.00 -12.05
C ALA A 137 -4.37 -2.25 -12.35
N ASN A 138 -4.98 -3.14 -11.60
CA ASN A 138 -6.40 -3.44 -11.65
C ASN A 138 -6.99 -3.33 -10.24
N MET A 139 -8.22 -2.82 -10.12
CA MET A 139 -8.87 -2.64 -8.84
C MET A 139 -10.19 -3.40 -8.81
N ARG A 140 -10.38 -4.17 -7.74
CA ARG A 140 -11.63 -4.87 -7.44
C ARG A 140 -12.18 -4.37 -6.11
N THR A 141 -13.47 -4.08 -6.10
CA THR A 141 -14.20 -3.68 -4.90
C THR A 141 -15.15 -4.78 -4.47
N TYR A 142 -15.23 -5.02 -3.16
CA TYR A 142 -16.05 -6.07 -2.56
C TYR A 142 -16.91 -5.51 -1.45
N LEU A 143 -18.04 -6.16 -1.17
CA LEU A 143 -18.86 -5.93 0.02
C LEU A 143 -19.23 -4.46 0.26
N LEU A 144 -19.63 -3.74 -0.80
CA LEU A 144 -20.16 -2.38 -0.66
C LEU A 144 -21.43 -2.40 0.22
N GLU A 145 -21.47 -1.56 1.25
CA GLU A 145 -22.61 -1.44 2.15
C GLU A 145 -23.83 -0.81 1.46
N LYS A 146 -24.62 -1.63 0.76
CA LYS A 146 -25.81 -1.19 0.02
C LYS A 146 -26.91 -0.57 0.91
N SER A 147 -27.00 -0.97 2.18
CA SER A 147 -28.02 -0.47 3.12
C SER A 147 -27.88 1.01 3.50
N ARG A 148 -26.79 1.66 3.08
CA ARG A 148 -26.54 3.09 3.28
C ARG A 148 -27.10 3.98 2.16
N VAL A 149 -27.48 3.39 1.02
CA VAL A 149 -28.10 4.08 -0.13
C VAL A 149 -29.59 4.25 0.10
#